data_AF-A0A0D6QPJ8-F1
#
_entry.id   AF-A0A0D6QPJ8-F1
#
_cell.length_a   1.000
_cell.length_b   1.000
_cell.length_c   1.000
_cell.angle_alpha   90.00
_cell.angle_beta   90.00
_cell.angle_gamma   90.00
#
_symmetry.space_group_name_H-M   'P 1'
#
loop_
_entity.id
_entity.type
_entity.pdbx_description
1 polymer ?
#
loop_
_entity_poly.entity_id
_entity_poly.type
_entity_poly.pdbx_seq_one_letter_code
_entity_poly.pdbx_strand_id
1 'polypeptide(L)'
;MSPYELAVLRAVLRRLSRGAGPPPRALLRTVDEAGPECLELLSCLAWTGGRDAAAAQAALDAGARALGARGPWRLLPREQLGLGRLETALDRLDAASPTVKAATLEACSAVVRADGRVTADEAELVRAVAASLGLPFPPGLEAAAAPGAGAVVPLS
;
A
#
# COMPACT_ATOMS: atom_id res chain seq x y z
N MET A 1 3.05 14.14 -8.92
CA MET A 1 2.87 14.06 -7.46
C MET A 1 3.65 12.86 -6.97
N SER A 2 4.61 13.06 -6.07
CA SER A 2 5.41 11.99 -5.48
C SER A 2 4.58 11.14 -4.51
N PRO A 3 4.87 9.84 -4.33
CA PRO A 3 4.29 9.01 -3.26
C PRO A 3 4.32 9.66 -1.87
N TYR A 4 5.42 10.35 -1.55
CA TYR A 4 5.60 11.07 -0.30
C TYR A 4 4.60 12.23 -0.16
N GLU A 5 4.44 13.04 -1.22
CA GLU A 5 3.48 14.15 -1.23
C GLU A 5 2.05 13.64 -1.04
N LEU A 6 1.71 12.51 -1.69
CA LEU A 6 0.42 11.85 -1.52
C LEU A 6 0.23 11.37 -0.08
N ALA A 7 1.26 10.77 0.52
CA ALA A 7 1.24 10.30 1.91
C ALA A 7 0.98 11.46 2.89
N VAL A 8 1.72 12.55 2.73
CA VAL A 8 1.59 13.76 3.56
C VAL A 8 0.21 14.39 3.38
N LEU A 9 -0.22 14.59 2.14
CA LEU A 9 -1.54 15.16 1.84
C LEU A 9 -2.66 14.32 2.43
N ARG A 10 -2.64 12.99 2.21
CA ARG A 10 -3.63 12.06 2.76
C ARG A 10 -3.65 12.09 4.29
N ALA A 11 -2.49 12.11 4.94
CA ALA A 11 -2.41 12.19 6.40
C ALA A 11 -3.04 13.48 6.95
N VAL A 12 -2.80 14.61 6.27
CA VAL A 12 -3.39 15.91 6.62
C VAL A 12 -4.90 15.90 6.39
N LEU A 13 -5.35 15.51 5.20
CA LEU A 13 -6.77 15.44 4.85
C LEU A 13 -7.54 14.58 5.85
N ARG A 14 -6.99 13.42 6.23
CA ARG A 14 -7.64 12.53 7.18
C ARG A 14 -7.73 13.09 8.59
N ARG A 15 -6.74 13.88 9.03
CA ARG A 15 -6.81 14.59 10.31
C ARG A 15 -7.93 15.63 10.30
N LEU A 16 -8.14 16.31 9.17
CA LEU A 16 -9.24 17.26 9.01
C LEU A 16 -10.61 16.55 9.00
N SER A 17 -10.71 15.38 8.36
CA SER A 17 -11.94 14.58 8.30
C SER A 17 -12.36 13.96 9.65
N ARG A 18 -11.43 13.83 10.62
CA ARG A 18 -11.75 13.32 11.98
C ARG A 18 -12.66 14.23 12.82
N GLY A 19 -13.02 15.41 12.31
CA GLY A 19 -13.92 16.37 12.98
C GLY A 19 -15.42 16.21 12.71
N ALA A 20 -15.85 15.27 11.87
CA ALA A 20 -17.24 15.21 11.40
C ALA A 20 -17.96 13.88 11.75
N GLY A 21 -18.51 13.79 12.96
CA GLY A 21 -19.55 12.81 13.31
C GLY A 21 -19.09 11.39 13.66
N PRO A 22 -20.02 10.53 14.12
CA PRO A 22 -19.74 9.11 14.41
C PRO A 22 -19.24 8.40 13.14
N PRO A 23 -18.33 7.42 13.27
CA PRO A 23 -17.75 6.75 12.11
C PRO A 23 -18.87 6.14 11.25
N PRO A 24 -18.86 6.36 9.93
CA PRO A 24 -19.85 5.76 9.04
C PRO A 24 -19.82 4.23 9.18
N ARG A 25 -20.98 3.59 9.03
CA ARG A 25 -21.06 2.12 9.04
C ARG A 25 -20.12 1.58 7.97
N ALA A 26 -19.32 0.57 8.34
CA ALA A 26 -18.37 -0.02 7.40
C ALA A 26 -19.10 -0.52 6.13
N LEU A 27 -18.70 0.00 4.98
CA LEU A 27 -19.25 -0.34 3.66
C LEU A 27 -18.73 -1.71 3.18
N LEU A 28 -17.50 -2.05 3.55
CA LEU A 28 -16.84 -3.31 3.25
C LEU A 28 -16.55 -4.02 4.57
N ARG A 29 -17.15 -5.18 4.80
CA ARG A 29 -17.03 -5.94 6.06
C ARG A 29 -16.10 -7.12 5.94
N THR A 30 -15.98 -7.66 4.74
CA THR A 30 -15.15 -8.83 4.42
C THR A 30 -14.11 -8.51 3.35
N VAL A 31 -13.06 -9.32 3.30
CA VAL A 31 -12.02 -9.25 2.25
C VAL A 31 -12.62 -9.50 0.87
N ASP A 32 -13.63 -10.37 0.76
CA ASP A 32 -14.29 -10.70 -0.49
C ASP A 32 -15.02 -9.49 -1.08
N GLU A 33 -15.76 -8.74 -0.25
CA GLU A 33 -16.41 -7.49 -0.64
C GLU A 33 -15.42 -6.40 -1.05
N ALA A 34 -14.24 -6.37 -0.42
CA ALA A 34 -13.17 -5.41 -0.71
C ALA A 34 -12.23 -5.86 -1.84
N GLY A 35 -12.52 -6.99 -2.49
CA GLY A 35 -11.67 -7.59 -3.52
C GLY A 35 -11.27 -6.63 -4.64
N PRO A 36 -12.20 -5.88 -5.26
CA PRO A 36 -11.88 -4.94 -6.34
C PRO A 36 -10.92 -3.82 -5.89
N GLU A 37 -11.17 -3.22 -4.73
CA GLU A 37 -10.35 -2.12 -4.20
C GLU A 37 -8.96 -2.61 -3.80
N CYS A 38 -8.89 -3.79 -3.17
CA CYS A 38 -7.62 -4.44 -2.85
C CYS A 38 -6.85 -4.82 -4.13
N LEU A 39 -7.50 -5.34 -5.17
CA LEU A 39 -6.84 -5.70 -6.43
C LEU A 39 -6.24 -4.47 -7.12
N GLU A 40 -6.97 -3.36 -7.14
CA GLU A 40 -6.51 -2.08 -7.68
C GLU A 40 -5.26 -1.59 -6.91
N LEU A 41 -5.34 -1.54 -5.58
CA LEU A 41 -4.25 -1.09 -4.71
C LEU A 41 -3.01 -1.98 -4.83
N LEU A 42 -3.18 -3.29 -4.71
CA LEU A 42 -2.07 -4.25 -4.75
C LEU A 42 -1.44 -4.32 -6.14
N SER A 43 -2.21 -4.18 -7.23
CA SER A 43 -1.65 -4.06 -8.58
C SER A 43 -0.82 -2.80 -8.73
N CYS A 44 -1.27 -1.68 -8.16
CA CYS A 44 -0.51 -0.42 -8.17
C CYS A 44 0.84 -0.56 -7.45
N LEU A 45 0.86 -1.21 -6.29
CA LEU A 45 2.07 -1.52 -5.54
C LEU A 45 2.96 -2.56 -6.25
N ALA A 46 2.38 -3.55 -6.91
CA ALA A 46 3.16 -4.57 -7.60
C ALA A 46 4.05 -3.99 -8.72
N TRP A 47 3.59 -2.92 -9.37
CA TRP A 47 4.30 -2.22 -10.44
C TRP A 47 5.38 -1.23 -9.98
N THR A 48 5.59 -1.06 -8.67
CA THR A 48 6.65 -0.21 -8.11
C THR A 48 8.02 -0.87 -8.24
N GLY A 49 9.09 -0.11 -8.05
CA GLY A 49 10.46 -0.66 -8.06
C GLY A 49 10.98 -1.12 -9.43
N GLY A 50 10.26 -0.82 -10.52
CA GLY A 50 10.70 -1.16 -11.88
C GLY A 50 10.56 -2.65 -12.24
N ARG A 51 9.68 -3.38 -11.55
CA ARG A 51 9.41 -4.80 -11.82
C ARG A 51 8.89 -5.02 -13.25
N ASP A 52 9.29 -6.13 -13.85
CA ASP A 52 8.63 -6.64 -15.05
C ASP A 52 7.25 -7.26 -14.72
N ALA A 53 6.48 -7.62 -15.74
CA ALA A 53 5.13 -8.14 -15.56
C ALA A 53 5.07 -9.46 -14.74
N ALA A 54 6.08 -10.32 -14.88
CA ALA A 54 6.12 -11.60 -14.17
C ALA A 54 6.43 -11.39 -12.68
N ALA A 55 7.42 -10.55 -12.38
CA ALA A 55 7.77 -10.17 -11.01
C ALA A 55 6.63 -9.40 -10.33
N ALA A 56 5.96 -8.50 -11.05
CA ALA A 56 4.78 -7.79 -10.54
C ALA A 56 3.61 -8.75 -10.26
N GLN A 57 3.34 -9.71 -11.14
CA GLN A 57 2.31 -10.73 -10.88
C GLN A 57 2.66 -11.58 -9.65
N ALA A 58 3.92 -12.01 -9.50
CA ALA A 58 4.36 -12.76 -8.32
C ALA A 58 4.21 -11.95 -7.02
N ALA A 59 4.49 -10.64 -7.07
CA ALA A 59 4.27 -9.74 -5.94
C ALA A 59 2.77 -9.61 -5.60
N LEU A 60 1.91 -9.47 -6.61
CA LEU A 60 0.46 -9.49 -6.42
C LEU A 60 -0.01 -10.81 -5.79
N ASP A 61 0.51 -11.96 -6.23
CA ASP A 61 0.16 -13.26 -5.68
C ASP A 61 0.59 -13.39 -4.20
N ALA A 62 1.72 -12.79 -3.82
CA ALA A 62 2.12 -12.70 -2.41
C ALA A 62 1.14 -11.87 -1.59
N GLY A 63 0.74 -10.71 -2.11
CA GLY A 63 -0.30 -9.86 -1.51
C GLY A 63 -1.64 -10.58 -1.38
N ALA A 64 -2.12 -11.22 -2.43
CA ALA A 64 -3.40 -11.94 -2.45
C ALA A 64 -3.44 -13.09 -1.43
N ARG A 65 -2.31 -13.82 -1.26
CA ARG A 65 -2.18 -14.85 -0.22
C ARG A 65 -2.25 -14.26 1.18
N ALA A 66 -1.54 -13.17 1.44
CA ALA A 66 -1.56 -12.49 2.74
C ALA A 66 -2.94 -11.90 3.06
N LEU A 67 -3.65 -11.41 2.05
CA LEU A 67 -5.02 -10.90 2.16
C LEU A 67 -6.03 -12.03 2.49
N GLY A 68 -5.71 -13.28 2.20
CA GLY A 68 -6.66 -14.40 2.26
C GLY A 68 -7.67 -14.38 1.11
N ALA A 69 -7.29 -13.81 -0.03
CA ALA A 69 -8.15 -13.72 -1.20
C ALA A 69 -8.50 -15.11 -1.76
N ARG A 70 -9.73 -15.25 -2.25
CA ARG A 70 -10.18 -16.48 -2.91
C ARG A 70 -9.97 -16.37 -4.41
N GLY A 71 -9.44 -17.44 -5.00
CA GLY A 71 -9.25 -17.55 -6.44
C GLY A 71 -8.03 -16.79 -6.97
N PRO A 72 -7.71 -16.97 -8.26
CA PRO A 72 -6.53 -16.37 -8.87
C PRO A 72 -6.75 -14.88 -9.12
N TRP A 73 -5.81 -14.06 -8.69
CA TRP A 73 -5.79 -12.62 -8.98
C TRP A 73 -4.91 -12.37 -10.20
N ARG A 74 -5.37 -11.50 -11.10
CA ARG A 74 -4.61 -11.12 -12.29
C ARG A 74 -4.19 -9.68 -12.17
N LEU A 75 -2.91 -9.44 -12.39
CA LEU A 75 -2.32 -8.12 -12.40
C LEU A 75 -3.03 -7.23 -13.41
N LEU A 76 -3.49 -6.08 -12.93
CA LEU A 76 -4.06 -5.07 -13.81
C LEU A 76 -2.95 -4.45 -14.67
N PRO A 77 -3.18 -4.29 -15.99
CA PRO A 77 -2.24 -3.59 -16.86
C PRO A 77 -1.97 -2.17 -16.36
N ARG A 78 -0.73 -1.70 -16.56
CA ARG A 78 -0.27 -0.41 -16.03
C ARG A 78 -1.11 0.76 -16.55
N GLU A 79 -1.67 0.62 -17.75
CA GLU A 79 -2.52 1.61 -18.43
C GLU A 79 -3.92 1.70 -17.81
N GLN A 80 -4.36 0.65 -17.10
CA GLN A 80 -5.65 0.63 -16.40
C GLN A 80 -5.55 1.21 -14.98
N LEU A 81 -4.34 1.34 -14.47
CA LEU A 81 -4.05 1.94 -13.17
C LEU A 81 -3.93 3.45 -13.32
N GLY A 82 -4.60 4.17 -12.44
CA GLY A 82 -4.59 5.63 -12.46
C GLY A 82 -4.80 6.19 -11.06
N LEU A 83 -4.22 7.37 -10.82
CA LEU A 83 -4.27 8.01 -9.50
C LEU A 83 -5.70 8.17 -8.99
N GLY A 84 -6.64 8.62 -9.83
CA GLY A 84 -8.04 8.79 -9.41
C GLY A 84 -8.74 7.47 -9.05
N ARG A 85 -8.39 6.35 -9.70
CA ARG A 85 -8.93 5.03 -9.36
C ARG A 85 -8.34 4.53 -8.05
N LEU A 86 -7.03 4.71 -7.86
CA LEU A 86 -6.36 4.41 -6.60
C LEU A 86 -6.93 5.22 -5.44
N GLU A 87 -7.20 6.51 -5.65
CA GLU A 87 -7.81 7.38 -4.64
C GLU A 87 -9.20 6.88 -4.25
N THR A 88 -10.03 6.55 -5.25
CA THR A 88 -11.38 5.99 -5.03
C THR A 88 -11.32 4.67 -4.27
N ALA A 89 -10.39 3.78 -4.62
CA ALA A 89 -10.19 2.51 -3.91
C ALA A 89 -9.80 2.74 -2.45
N LEU A 90 -8.85 3.65 -2.19
CA LEU A 90 -8.42 3.99 -0.84
C LEU A 90 -9.54 4.61 0.01
N ASP A 91 -10.41 5.43 -0.58
CA ASP A 91 -11.53 6.03 0.15
C ASP A 91 -12.57 4.98 0.56
N ARG A 92 -12.85 4.01 -0.32
CA ARG A 92 -13.72 2.87 0.00
C ARG A 92 -13.09 1.95 1.04
N LEU A 93 -11.79 1.72 0.97
CA LEU A 93 -11.05 0.96 1.98
C LEU A 93 -10.97 1.68 3.33
N ASP A 94 -10.91 3.02 3.37
CA ASP A 94 -11.02 3.77 4.65
C ASP A 94 -12.44 3.68 5.25
N ALA A 95 -13.45 3.36 4.45
CA ALA A 95 -14.79 3.02 4.95
C ALA A 95 -14.95 1.51 5.29
N ALA A 96 -13.90 0.69 5.23
CA ALA A 96 -13.98 -0.73 5.54
C ALA A 96 -13.92 -1.04 7.05
N SER A 97 -14.25 -2.28 7.42
CA SER A 97 -14.10 -2.76 8.81
C SER A 97 -12.62 -2.75 9.24
N PRO A 98 -12.31 -2.60 10.54
CA PRO A 98 -10.92 -2.63 11.02
C PRO A 98 -10.15 -3.88 10.58
N THR A 99 -10.83 -5.03 10.56
CA THR A 99 -10.25 -6.31 10.11
C THR A 99 -9.85 -6.27 8.64
N VAL A 100 -10.71 -5.73 7.77
CA VAL A 100 -10.41 -5.60 6.34
C VAL A 100 -9.24 -4.65 6.14
N LYS A 101 -9.24 -3.49 6.80
CA LYS A 101 -8.13 -2.52 6.72
C LYS A 101 -6.79 -3.15 7.11
N ALA A 102 -6.77 -3.89 8.22
CA ALA A 102 -5.56 -4.57 8.69
C ALA A 102 -5.07 -5.62 7.69
N ALA A 103 -5.98 -6.44 7.15
CA ALA A 103 -5.64 -7.43 6.13
C ALA A 103 -5.13 -6.78 4.83
N THR A 104 -5.73 -5.66 4.40
CA THR A 104 -5.25 -4.89 3.25
C THR A 104 -3.84 -4.37 3.47
N LEU A 105 -3.54 -3.79 4.64
CA LEU A 105 -2.20 -3.26 4.93
C LEU A 105 -1.14 -4.36 5.03
N GLU A 106 -1.50 -5.52 5.59
CA GLU A 106 -0.63 -6.71 5.60
C GLU A 106 -0.35 -7.19 4.17
N ALA A 107 -1.38 -7.22 3.32
CA ALA A 107 -1.23 -7.57 1.91
C ALA A 107 -0.31 -6.60 1.16
N CYS A 108 -0.43 -5.29 1.40
CA CYS A 108 0.50 -4.29 0.87
C CYS A 108 1.94 -4.58 1.30
N SER A 109 2.12 -4.96 2.56
CA SER A 109 3.44 -5.31 3.11
C SER A 109 4.03 -6.54 2.43
N ALA A 110 3.21 -7.55 2.15
CA ALA A 110 3.63 -8.75 1.43
C ALA A 110 4.02 -8.46 -0.03
N VAL A 111 3.31 -7.55 -0.72
CA VAL A 111 3.64 -7.14 -2.09
C VAL A 111 5.05 -6.53 -2.15
N VAL A 112 5.34 -5.54 -1.30
CA VAL A 112 6.63 -4.83 -1.34
C VAL A 112 7.80 -5.65 -0.80
N ARG A 113 7.52 -6.76 -0.10
CA ARG A 113 8.55 -7.71 0.36
C ARG A 113 8.79 -8.87 -0.62
N ALA A 114 8.03 -8.95 -1.72
CA ALA A 114 8.03 -10.13 -2.58
C ALA A 114 9.38 -10.43 -3.24
N ASP A 115 10.19 -9.40 -3.48
CA ASP A 115 11.56 -9.51 -4.02
C ASP A 115 12.64 -9.50 -2.92
N GLY A 116 12.24 -9.52 -1.66
CA GLY A 116 13.12 -9.53 -0.50
C GLY A 116 13.80 -8.19 -0.18
N ARG A 117 13.48 -7.10 -0.88
CA ARG A 117 14.04 -5.77 -0.61
C ARG A 117 13.00 -4.67 -0.74
N VAL A 118 12.70 -4.01 0.37
CA VAL A 118 11.81 -2.83 0.38
C VAL A 118 12.63 -1.58 0.02
N THR A 119 12.28 -0.93 -1.08
CA THR A 119 12.86 0.36 -1.47
C THR A 119 12.27 1.53 -0.68
N ALA A 120 12.94 2.69 -0.71
CA ALA A 120 12.42 3.92 -0.09
C ALA A 120 11.03 4.29 -0.63
N ASP A 121 10.86 4.25 -1.94
CA ASP A 121 9.58 4.60 -2.59
C ASP A 121 8.46 3.64 -2.19
N GLU A 122 8.75 2.34 -2.06
CA GLU A 122 7.79 1.34 -1.60
C GLU A 122 7.38 1.53 -0.15
N ALA A 123 8.36 1.81 0.73
CA ALA A 123 8.08 2.11 2.12
C ALA A 123 7.20 3.37 2.26
N GLU A 124 7.47 4.42 1.47
CA GLU A 124 6.63 5.62 1.46
C GLU A 124 5.23 5.35 0.93
N LEU A 125 5.07 4.52 -0.11
CA LEU A 125 3.76 4.13 -0.61
C LEU A 125 2.96 3.36 0.45
N VAL A 126 3.57 2.39 1.13
CA VAL A 126 2.90 1.67 2.22
C VAL A 126 2.57 2.62 3.39
N ARG A 127 3.42 3.61 3.66
CA ARG A 127 3.13 4.66 4.65
C ARG A 127 1.94 5.53 4.24
N ALA A 128 1.82 5.88 2.95
CA ALA A 128 0.66 6.58 2.42
C ALA A 128 -0.62 5.77 2.61
N VAL A 129 -0.57 4.46 2.34
CA VAL A 129 -1.71 3.54 2.53
C VAL A 129 -2.06 3.45 4.02
N ALA A 130 -1.09 3.21 4.91
CA ALA A 130 -1.33 3.15 6.35
C ALA A 130 -1.97 4.43 6.89
N ALA A 131 -1.46 5.60 6.47
CA ALA A 131 -2.04 6.89 6.80
C ALA A 131 -3.49 7.03 6.30
N SER A 132 -3.75 6.60 5.06
CA SER A 132 -5.08 6.63 4.43
C SER A 132 -6.10 5.74 5.16
N LEU A 133 -5.67 4.56 5.62
CA LEU A 133 -6.54 3.61 6.34
C LEU A 133 -6.60 3.90 7.85
N GLY A 134 -5.68 4.71 8.37
CA GLY A 134 -5.55 5.04 9.80
C GLY A 134 -4.97 3.98 10.66
N LEU A 135 -4.11 3.20 10.07
CA LEU A 135 -3.37 2.18 10.74
C LEU A 135 -1.97 2.72 11.02
N PRO A 136 -1.30 2.22 12.06
CA PRO A 136 0.13 2.46 12.22
C PRO A 136 0.89 1.91 11.00
N PHE A 137 2.00 2.55 10.66
CA PHE A 137 2.91 2.02 9.65
C PHE A 137 3.43 0.64 10.12
N PRO A 138 3.48 -0.38 9.23
CA PRO A 138 3.92 -1.72 9.62
C PRO A 138 5.37 -1.72 10.12
N PRO A 139 5.68 -2.34 11.27
CA PRO A 139 7.04 -2.43 11.77
C PRO A 139 7.92 -3.30 10.86
N GLY A 140 9.22 -2.99 10.76
CA GLY A 140 10.16 -3.77 9.96
C GLY A 140 10.05 -3.54 8.45
N LEU A 141 9.27 -2.53 8.03
CA LEU A 141 9.07 -2.14 6.64
C LEU A 141 9.88 -0.88 6.28
N GLU A 142 10.85 -0.52 7.12
CA GLU A 142 11.81 0.52 6.83
C GLU A 142 12.62 0.13 5.59
N ALA A 143 12.82 1.11 4.70
CA ALA A 143 13.62 0.89 3.52
C ALA A 143 15.01 0.39 3.92
N ALA A 144 15.53 -0.60 3.18
CA ALA A 144 16.91 -1.02 3.37
C ALA A 144 17.79 0.24 3.21
N ALA A 145 18.51 0.62 4.28
CA ALA A 145 19.46 1.71 4.20
C ALA A 145 20.39 1.43 3.01
N ALA A 146 20.47 2.35 2.06
CA ALA A 146 21.48 2.28 1.03
C ALA A 146 22.84 2.08 1.72
N PRO A 147 23.72 1.17 1.27
CA PRO A 147 25.06 1.07 1.82
C PRO A 147 25.69 2.47 1.77
N GLY A 148 26.04 2.99 2.94
CA GLY A 148 26.21 4.41 3.17
C GLY A 148 27.25 5.06 2.27
N ALA A 149 26.87 6.19 1.68
CA ALA A 149 27.81 7.29 1.44
C ALA A 149 28.25 7.83 2.82
N GLY A 150 29.15 7.09 3.46
CA GLY A 150 29.64 7.34 4.81
C GLY A 150 31.07 6.85 4.99
N ALA A 151 31.91 7.02 3.96
CA ALA A 151 33.36 7.00 4.12
C ALA A 151 33.82 8.44 4.36
N VAL A 152 33.65 8.90 5.61
CA VAL A 152 34.51 9.98 6.13
C VAL A 152 35.92 9.42 6.22
N VAL A 153 36.76 9.81 5.26
CA VAL A 153 38.20 9.57 5.30
C VAL A 153 38.75 10.28 6.54
N PRO A 154 39.42 9.60 7.48
CA PRO A 154 40.14 10.29 8.54
C PRO A 154 41.36 10.98 7.91
N LEU A 155 41.48 12.29 8.15
CA LEU A 155 42.73 13.01 7.94
C LEU A 155 43.81 12.41 8.85
N SER A 156 44.88 11.91 8.25
CA SER A 156 46.19 11.73 8.87
C SER A 156 47.26 12.04 7.82
#